data_AF-A0AAW2J6S8-F1
#
_entry.id   AF-A0AAW2J6S8-F1
#
_cell.length_a   1.000
_cell.length_b   1.000
_cell.length_c   1.000
_cell.angle_alpha   90.00
_cell.angle_beta   90.00
_cell.angle_gamma   90.00
#
_symmetry.space_group_name_H-M   'P 1'
#
loop_
_entity.id
_entity.type
_entity.pdbx_description
1 polymer ?
#
loop_
_entity_poly.entity_id
_entity_poly.type
_entity_poly.pdbx_seq_one_letter_code
_entity_poly.pdbx_strand_id
1 'polypeptide(L)'
;MAISMTRTLPDLSKMEPLDGTNFKCWSQKLLIFFEQLEVDYVLFTDLPDITPQTTDASSAIVTTSKMVTDSSRREDELKAKYEKDNKMVRGHLLNYMTNTLFDLFVNHKSARTIWNTLESRCGGDDAGRKKYMVRKWLQFQIVDGKSIMDQVHECENIVVDVLNEDMKMCEILQSQRPARKISSFME
;
A
#
# COMPACT_ATOMS: atom_id res chain seq x y z
N MET A 1 8.84 -4.23 36.32
CA MET A 1 8.39 -2.91 35.85
C MET A 1 7.91 -3.07 34.41
N ALA A 2 6.62 -2.95 34.15
CA ALA A 2 6.08 -3.03 32.80
C ALA A 2 6.35 -1.70 32.09
N ILE A 3 7.16 -1.73 31.04
CA ILE A 3 7.40 -0.57 30.18
C ILE A 3 6.10 -0.35 29.42
N SER A 4 5.31 0.65 29.85
CA SER A 4 4.20 1.15 29.05
C SER A 4 4.79 1.84 27.83
N MET A 5 4.86 1.12 26.72
CA MET A 5 5.11 1.72 25.42
C MET A 5 3.90 2.60 25.11
N THR A 6 4.05 3.91 25.25
CA THR A 6 3.08 4.87 24.75
C THR A 6 3.03 4.71 23.23
N ARG A 7 2.09 3.90 22.70
CA ARG A 7 1.81 3.82 21.27
C ARG A 7 1.34 5.22 20.86
N THR A 8 2.25 6.03 20.32
CA THR A 8 1.91 7.32 19.74
C THR A 8 1.15 7.06 18.44
N LEU A 9 -0.15 7.40 18.44
CA LEU A 9 -1.01 7.27 17.28
C LEU A 9 -0.43 8.08 16.11
N PRO A 10 -0.29 7.50 14.89
CA PRO A 10 0.09 8.23 13.71
C PRO A 10 -0.86 9.41 13.52
N ASP A 11 -0.28 10.60 13.44
CA ASP A 11 -1.04 11.81 13.15
C ASP A 11 -1.49 11.79 11.68
N LEU A 12 -2.71 11.32 11.46
CA LEU A 12 -3.32 11.29 10.14
C LEU A 12 -3.75 12.68 9.65
N SER A 13 -3.76 13.71 10.52
CA SER A 13 -4.19 15.06 10.11
C SER A 13 -3.26 15.69 9.05
N LYS A 14 -2.05 15.16 8.93
CA LYS A 14 -1.03 15.57 7.95
C LYS A 14 -0.97 14.66 6.72
N MET A 15 -1.88 13.70 6.58
CA MET A 15 -1.92 12.84 5.40
C MET A 15 -2.53 13.56 4.21
N GLU A 16 -1.80 13.59 3.10
CA GLU A 16 -2.33 14.05 1.82
C GLU A 16 -3.30 13.00 1.24
N PRO A 17 -4.44 13.43 0.66
CA PRO A 17 -5.36 12.52 0.01
C PRO A 17 -4.73 11.79 -1.18
N LEU A 18 -5.09 10.52 -1.38
CA LEU A 18 -4.68 9.75 -2.56
C LEU A 18 -5.28 10.35 -3.83
N ASP A 19 -4.43 10.80 -4.75
CA ASP A 19 -4.79 11.35 -6.06
C ASP A 19 -4.50 10.40 -7.23
N GLY A 20 -3.95 9.22 -6.93
CA GLY A 20 -3.51 8.22 -7.89
C GLY A 20 -1.98 8.03 -7.92
N THR A 21 -1.22 8.96 -7.35
CA THR A 21 0.23 8.85 -7.16
C THR A 21 0.59 8.53 -5.71
N ASN A 22 1.85 8.17 -5.43
CA ASN A 22 2.37 7.96 -4.06
C ASN A 22 1.63 6.90 -3.21
N PHE A 23 0.96 5.94 -3.87
CA PHE A 23 0.18 4.88 -3.21
C PHE A 23 0.97 4.16 -2.10
N LYS A 24 2.26 3.85 -2.32
CA LYS A 24 3.12 3.18 -1.32
C LYS A 24 3.23 3.92 0.01
N CYS A 25 3.38 5.26 -0.01
CA CYS A 25 3.50 6.04 1.22
C CYS A 25 2.13 6.17 1.90
N TRP A 26 1.10 6.44 1.11
CA TRP A 26 -0.29 6.55 1.59
C TRP A 26 -0.77 5.23 2.24
N SER A 27 -0.54 4.10 1.57
CA SER A 27 -0.99 2.78 2.02
C SER A 27 -0.28 2.36 3.30
N GLN A 28 1.03 2.57 3.40
CA GLN A 28 1.80 2.24 4.60
C GLN A 28 1.36 3.05 5.83
N LYS A 29 1.09 4.36 5.67
CA LYS A 29 0.60 5.19 6.79
C LYS A 29 -0.76 4.71 7.30
N LEU A 30 -1.69 4.36 6.41
CA LEU A 30 -2.99 3.81 6.79
C LEU A 30 -2.86 2.42 7.41
N LEU A 31 -1.98 1.58 6.89
CA LEU A 31 -1.78 0.23 7.42
C LEU A 31 -1.25 0.28 8.87
N ILE A 32 -0.25 1.10 9.15
CA ILE A 32 0.27 1.32 10.52
C ILE A 32 -0.85 1.82 11.43
N PHE A 33 -1.69 2.73 10.94
CA PHE A 33 -2.82 3.23 11.72
C PHE A 33 -3.84 2.13 12.03
N PHE A 34 -4.20 1.29 11.07
CA PHE A 34 -5.13 0.18 11.28
C PHE A 34 -4.56 -0.92 12.18
N GLU A 35 -3.26 -1.20 12.10
CA GLU A 35 -2.57 -2.16 12.99
C GLU A 35 -2.60 -1.68 14.45
N GLN A 36 -2.48 -0.36 14.66
CA GLN A 36 -2.60 0.20 16.00
C GLN A 36 -4.02 0.14 16.58
N LEU A 37 -5.02 0.19 15.71
CA LEU A 37 -6.43 0.01 16.06
C LEU A 37 -6.84 -1.47 16.12
N GLU A 38 -5.95 -2.40 15.75
CA GLU A 38 -6.19 -3.84 15.66
C GLU A 38 -7.37 -4.19 14.72
N VAL A 39 -7.47 -3.46 13.61
CA VAL A 39 -8.50 -3.63 12.57
C VAL A 39 -7.93 -3.88 11.17
N ASP A 40 -6.61 -3.98 11.03
CA ASP A 40 -5.92 -4.26 9.76
C ASP A 40 -6.34 -5.61 9.16
N TYR A 41 -6.72 -6.58 10.00
CA TYR A 41 -7.24 -7.88 9.57
C TYR A 41 -8.43 -7.77 8.58
N VAL A 42 -9.23 -6.71 8.66
CA VAL A 42 -10.34 -6.45 7.72
C VAL A 42 -9.87 -6.37 6.27
N LEU A 43 -8.64 -5.89 6.03
CA LEU A 43 -8.07 -5.72 4.69
C LEU A 43 -7.62 -7.06 4.10
N PHE A 44 -7.21 -8.02 4.92
CA PHE A 44 -6.56 -9.25 4.46
C PHE A 44 -7.45 -10.49 4.61
N THR A 45 -8.34 -10.47 5.59
CA THR A 45 -9.25 -11.57 5.91
C THR A 45 -10.60 -11.36 5.25
N ASP A 46 -11.08 -12.41 4.58
CA ASP A 46 -12.47 -12.47 4.15
C ASP A 46 -13.41 -12.39 5.36
N LEU A 47 -14.65 -11.95 5.12
CA LEU A 47 -15.71 -12.17 6.09
C LEU A 47 -15.58 -13.63 6.56
N PRO A 48 -15.58 -13.93 7.87
CA PRO A 48 -15.43 -15.30 8.34
C PRO A 48 -16.53 -16.16 7.73
N ASP A 49 -16.21 -16.82 6.62
CA ASP A 49 -17.12 -17.65 5.87
C ASP A 49 -16.98 -19.04 6.45
N ILE A 50 -18.11 -19.50 6.98
CA ILE A 50 -18.27 -20.73 7.72
C ILE A 50 -18.02 -21.88 6.74
N THR A 51 -16.80 -22.38 6.67
CA THR A 51 -16.55 -23.71 6.10
C THR A 51 -16.40 -24.69 7.26
N PRO A 52 -17.32 -25.66 7.41
CA PRO A 52 -17.16 -26.70 8.41
C PRO A 52 -15.89 -27.48 8.05
N GLN A 53 -14.88 -27.46 8.92
CA GLN A 53 -13.79 -28.41 8.80
C GLN A 53 -14.36 -29.81 9.03
N THR A 54 -14.65 -30.51 7.94
CA THR A 54 -14.88 -31.95 7.95
C THR A 54 -13.55 -32.61 8.32
N THR A 55 -13.35 -32.85 9.61
CA THR A 55 -12.40 -33.87 10.05
C THR A 55 -13.19 -35.17 10.16
N ASP A 56 -13.02 -36.03 9.16
CA ASP A 56 -13.47 -37.41 9.21
C ASP A 56 -12.82 -38.12 10.39
N ALA A 57 -13.60 -38.45 11.42
CA ALA A 57 -13.44 -39.64 12.23
C ALA A 57 -14.69 -39.88 13.09
N SER A 58 -15.39 -40.97 12.74
CA SER A 58 -16.46 -41.63 13.46
C SER A 58 -16.39 -41.58 15.00
N SER A 59 -17.48 -41.15 15.67
CA SER A 59 -18.16 -41.96 16.71
C SER A 59 -19.41 -41.27 17.28
N ALA A 60 -20.56 -41.86 16.99
CA ALA A 60 -21.74 -42.10 17.83
C ALA A 60 -22.17 -41.13 18.98
N ILE A 61 -23.41 -40.63 18.81
CA ILE A 61 -24.57 -40.62 19.75
C ILE A 61 -24.68 -39.49 20.82
N VAL A 62 -25.60 -38.57 20.50
CA VAL A 62 -26.72 -37.98 21.28
C VAL A 62 -26.46 -37.27 22.62
N THR A 63 -27.21 -36.16 22.77
CA THR A 63 -27.41 -35.27 23.94
C THR A 63 -26.40 -34.12 23.95
N THR A 64 -26.75 -32.89 23.57
CA THR A 64 -27.71 -32.05 24.29
C THR A 64 -28.02 -30.80 23.46
N SER A 65 -29.31 -30.48 23.34
CA SER A 65 -29.89 -29.31 22.64
C SER A 65 -29.52 -27.93 23.24
N LYS A 66 -28.30 -27.77 23.77
CA LYS A 66 -27.82 -26.58 24.50
C LYS A 66 -26.48 -26.04 23.98
N MET A 67 -25.79 -26.77 23.10
CA MET A 67 -24.49 -26.38 22.53
C MET A 67 -24.61 -25.68 21.17
N VAL A 68 -25.74 -25.84 20.47
CA VAL A 68 -26.02 -25.18 19.17
C VAL A 68 -26.31 -23.68 19.34
N THR A 69 -26.85 -23.27 20.48
CA THR A 69 -27.21 -21.86 20.74
C THR A 69 -26.02 -20.97 21.09
N ASP A 70 -24.95 -21.53 21.69
CA ASP A 70 -23.77 -20.77 22.12
C ASP A 70 -22.78 -20.54 20.96
N SER A 71 -22.67 -21.50 20.02
CA SER A 71 -21.84 -21.33 18.80
C SER A 71 -22.43 -20.26 17.87
N SER A 72 -23.73 -20.35 17.58
CA SER A 72 -24.42 -19.38 16.71
C SER A 72 -24.34 -17.95 17.27
N ARG A 73 -24.42 -17.79 18.60
CA ARG A 73 -24.33 -16.47 19.25
C ARG A 73 -22.93 -15.87 19.13
N ARG A 74 -21.88 -16.66 19.30
CA ARG A 74 -20.49 -16.22 19.10
C ARG A 74 -20.19 -15.88 17.64
N GLU A 75 -20.76 -16.63 16.70
CA GLU A 75 -20.65 -16.37 15.27
C GLU A 75 -21.30 -15.04 14.88
N ASP A 76 -22.50 -14.76 15.41
CA ASP A 76 -23.19 -13.49 15.21
C ASP A 76 -22.42 -12.30 15.80
N GLU A 77 -21.82 -12.48 16.99
CA GLU A 77 -20.96 -11.48 17.64
C GLU A 77 -19.69 -11.18 16.80
N LEU A 78 -19.03 -12.21 16.26
CA LEU A 78 -17.85 -12.05 15.39
C LEU A 78 -18.19 -11.35 14.07
N LYS A 79 -19.32 -11.70 13.46
CA LYS A 79 -19.80 -11.06 12.24
C LYS A 79 -20.18 -9.60 12.47
N ALA A 80 -20.84 -9.30 13.59
CA ALA A 80 -21.16 -7.93 13.98
C ALA A 80 -19.90 -7.09 14.25
N LYS A 81 -18.88 -7.68 14.89
CA LYS A 81 -17.57 -7.03 15.07
C LYS A 81 -16.91 -6.76 13.73
N TYR A 82 -16.81 -7.76 12.84
CA TYR A 82 -16.25 -7.59 11.51
C TYR A 82 -16.95 -6.48 10.73
N GLU A 83 -18.29 -6.44 10.74
CA GLU A 83 -19.06 -5.43 10.00
C GLU A 83 -18.81 -4.00 10.55
N LYS A 84 -18.67 -3.86 11.87
CA LYS A 84 -18.32 -2.58 12.51
C LYS A 84 -16.92 -2.13 12.08
N ASP A 85 -15.94 -3.02 12.16
CA ASP A 85 -14.54 -2.72 11.85
C ASP A 85 -14.39 -2.46 10.34
N ASN A 86 -15.10 -3.21 9.49
CA ASN A 86 -15.19 -2.98 8.05
C ASN A 86 -15.73 -1.58 7.71
N LYS A 87 -16.80 -1.13 8.38
CA LYS A 87 -17.32 0.24 8.19
C LYS A 87 -16.31 1.30 8.60
N MET A 88 -15.59 1.10 9.70
CA MET A 88 -14.56 2.02 10.17
C MET A 88 -13.40 2.12 9.17
N VAL A 89 -12.80 0.99 8.79
CA VAL A 89 -11.68 0.93 7.84
C VAL A 89 -12.10 1.53 6.48
N ARG A 90 -13.28 1.16 5.98
CA ARG A 90 -13.84 1.75 4.75
C ARG A 90 -13.99 3.26 4.85
N GLY A 91 -14.50 3.76 5.97
CA GLY A 91 -14.65 5.20 6.21
C GLY A 91 -13.31 5.94 6.13
N HIS A 92 -12.26 5.38 6.76
CA HIS A 92 -10.92 5.94 6.68
C HIS A 92 -10.35 5.91 5.25
N LEU A 93 -10.45 4.79 4.54
CA LEU A 93 -10.01 4.70 3.14
C LEU A 93 -10.64 5.80 2.28
N LEU A 94 -11.96 5.97 2.39
CA LEU A 94 -12.73 6.96 1.64
C LEU A 94 -12.39 8.41 2.05
N ASN A 95 -12.13 8.67 3.33
CA ASN A 95 -11.82 10.02 3.81
C ASN A 95 -10.44 10.52 3.37
N TYR A 96 -9.50 9.61 3.13
CA TYR A 96 -8.12 9.95 2.74
C TYR A 96 -7.85 9.76 1.24
N MET A 97 -8.89 9.82 0.40
CA MET A 97 -8.73 9.85 -1.06
C MET A 97 -9.37 11.11 -1.66
N THR A 98 -8.99 11.45 -2.88
CA THR A 98 -9.62 12.56 -3.62
C THR A 98 -11.09 12.30 -3.93
N ASN A 99 -11.89 13.36 -4.14
CA ASN A 99 -13.32 13.25 -4.47
C ASN A 99 -13.58 12.33 -5.68
N THR A 100 -12.71 12.38 -6.70
CA THR A 100 -12.82 11.51 -7.88
C THR A 100 -12.71 10.03 -7.52
N LEU A 101 -11.78 9.65 -6.64
CA LEU A 101 -11.66 8.27 -6.16
C LEU A 101 -12.80 7.92 -5.19
N PHE A 102 -13.21 8.85 -4.34
CA PHE A 102 -14.33 8.68 -3.44
C PHE A 102 -15.58 8.26 -4.21
N ASP A 103 -15.95 8.99 -5.26
CA ASP A 103 -17.15 8.71 -6.07
C ASP A 103 -17.09 7.33 -6.74
N LEU A 104 -15.89 6.87 -7.12
CA LEU A 104 -15.68 5.52 -7.67
C LEU A 104 -15.87 4.43 -6.62
N PHE A 105 -15.43 4.66 -5.39
CA PHE A 105 -15.37 3.64 -4.35
C PHE A 105 -16.51 3.68 -3.33
N VAL A 106 -17.29 4.77 -3.25
CA VAL A 106 -18.34 4.96 -2.24
C VAL A 106 -19.38 3.83 -2.23
N ASN A 107 -19.67 3.24 -3.39
CA ASN A 107 -20.66 2.16 -3.51
C ASN A 107 -20.12 0.78 -3.08
N HIS A 108 -18.80 0.62 -2.92
CA HIS A 108 -18.22 -0.62 -2.43
C HIS A 108 -18.45 -0.78 -0.94
N LYS A 109 -19.04 -1.90 -0.51
CA LYS A 109 -19.35 -2.17 0.91
C LYS A 109 -18.17 -2.76 1.69
N SER A 110 -17.22 -3.37 1.00
CA SER A 110 -16.06 -4.03 1.60
C SER A 110 -14.83 -3.13 1.51
N ALA A 111 -14.20 -2.86 2.66
CA ALA A 111 -12.92 -2.18 2.74
C ALA A 111 -11.82 -2.94 1.99
N ARG A 112 -11.83 -4.27 2.10
CA ARG A 112 -10.92 -5.17 1.37
C ARG A 112 -11.04 -5.02 -0.14
N THR A 113 -12.26 -4.97 -0.69
CA THR A 113 -12.44 -4.77 -2.13
C THR A 113 -11.87 -3.42 -2.59
N ILE A 114 -12.09 -2.36 -1.82
CA ILE A 114 -11.52 -1.03 -2.12
C ILE A 114 -9.99 -1.12 -2.09
N TRP A 115 -9.42 -1.68 -1.02
CA TRP A 115 -7.97 -1.84 -0.85
C TRP A 115 -7.32 -2.61 -1.99
N ASN A 116 -7.81 -3.81 -2.32
CA ASN A 116 -7.26 -4.63 -3.39
C ASN A 116 -7.36 -3.95 -4.76
N THR A 117 -8.44 -3.21 -5.01
CA THR A 117 -8.60 -2.47 -6.26
C THR A 117 -7.61 -1.31 -6.35
N LEU A 118 -7.40 -0.58 -5.24
CA LEU A 118 -6.39 0.48 -5.17
C LEU A 118 -4.98 -0.09 -5.32
N GLU A 119 -4.67 -1.21 -4.67
CA GLU A 119 -3.38 -1.88 -4.81
C GLU A 119 -3.14 -2.38 -6.25
N SER A 120 -4.16 -2.93 -6.92
CA SER A 120 -4.03 -3.36 -8.31
C SER A 120 -3.83 -2.18 -9.28
N ARG A 121 -4.57 -1.08 -9.08
CA ARG A 121 -4.53 0.09 -9.98
C ARG A 121 -3.35 1.03 -9.73
N CYS A 122 -2.99 1.21 -8.46
CA CYS A 122 -2.00 2.20 -8.01
C CYS A 122 -0.75 1.55 -7.41
N GLY A 123 -0.80 0.29 -6.96
CA GLY A 123 0.40 -0.47 -6.60
C GLY A 123 1.26 -0.83 -7.82
N GLY A 124 0.65 -0.86 -9.01
CA GLY A 124 1.36 -0.91 -10.29
C GLY A 124 1.99 0.42 -10.75
N ASP A 125 1.79 1.53 -10.00
CA ASP A 125 2.33 2.87 -10.34
C ASP A 125 3.86 2.97 -10.15
N ASP A 126 4.49 1.86 -9.77
CA ASP A 126 5.89 1.58 -10.07
C ASP A 126 6.17 1.82 -11.58
N ALA A 127 5.25 1.48 -12.48
CA ALA A 127 5.37 1.79 -13.91
C ALA A 127 5.37 3.30 -14.21
N GLY A 128 4.59 4.11 -13.47
CA GLY A 128 4.55 5.57 -13.63
C GLY A 128 5.84 6.23 -13.15
N ARG A 129 6.34 5.81 -11.99
CA ARG A 129 7.62 6.25 -11.42
C ARG A 129 8.81 5.81 -12.27
N LYS A 130 8.84 4.53 -12.69
CA LYS A 130 9.84 3.99 -13.63
C LYS A 130 9.81 4.73 -14.97
N LYS A 131 8.63 5.03 -15.51
CA LYS A 131 8.47 5.83 -16.75
C LYS A 131 8.93 7.28 -16.55
N TYR A 132 8.63 7.89 -15.41
CA TYR A 132 9.10 9.23 -15.06
C TYR A 132 10.63 9.27 -14.95
N MET A 133 11.24 8.28 -14.31
CA MET A 133 12.70 8.19 -14.15
C MET A 133 13.42 7.90 -15.46
N VAL A 134 12.88 7.00 -16.30
CA VAL A 134 13.40 6.77 -17.66
C VAL A 134 13.30 8.04 -18.49
N ARG A 135 12.18 8.78 -18.38
CA ARG A 135 12.03 10.08 -19.04
C ARG A 135 13.06 11.10 -18.53
N LYS A 136 13.25 11.22 -17.21
CA LYS A 136 14.21 12.14 -16.58
C LYS A 136 15.64 11.81 -17.00
N TRP A 137 15.99 10.52 -17.08
CA TRP A 137 17.27 10.05 -17.60
C TRP A 137 17.46 10.40 -19.08
N LEU A 138 16.47 10.15 -19.94
CA LEU A 138 16.53 10.45 -21.37
C LEU A 138 16.57 11.96 -21.66
N GLN A 139 15.96 12.77 -20.80
CA GLN A 139 15.90 14.24 -20.95
C GLN A 139 17.07 14.95 -20.28
N PHE A 140 17.88 14.25 -19.47
CA PHE A 140 19.06 14.85 -18.86
C PHE A 140 20.06 15.26 -19.95
N GLN A 141 20.33 16.56 -20.00
CA GLN A 141 21.30 17.16 -20.91
C GLN A 141 22.16 18.14 -20.12
N ILE A 142 23.43 18.23 -20.51
CA ILE A 142 24.34 19.21 -19.94
C ILE A 142 23.92 20.59 -20.44
N VAL A 143 23.81 21.56 -19.53
CA VAL A 143 23.37 22.93 -19.83
C VAL A 143 24.54 23.88 -19.64
N ASP A 144 24.88 24.64 -20.68
CA ASP A 144 25.86 25.72 -20.60
C ASP A 144 25.39 26.80 -19.61
N GLY A 145 26.26 27.17 -18.67
CA GLY A 145 25.95 28.15 -17.63
C GLY A 145 25.56 27.57 -16.27
N LYS A 146 25.40 26.25 -16.14
CA LYS A 146 25.27 25.57 -14.84
C LYS A 146 26.62 24.98 -14.42
N SER A 147 26.96 25.03 -13.11
CA SER A 147 28.23 24.46 -12.65
C SER A 147 28.29 22.96 -12.91
N ILE A 148 29.47 22.45 -13.27
CA ILE A 148 29.66 21.01 -13.55
C ILE A 148 29.28 20.17 -12.33
N MET A 149 29.58 20.64 -11.13
CA MET A 149 29.27 19.94 -9.88
C MET A 149 27.77 19.80 -9.65
N ASP A 150 26.99 20.85 -9.91
CA ASP A 150 25.52 20.78 -9.78
C ASP A 150 24.91 19.80 -10.79
N GLN A 151 25.49 19.74 -11.99
CA GLN A 151 25.05 18.80 -13.04
C GLN A 151 25.43 17.35 -12.71
N VAL A 152 26.59 17.13 -12.09
CA VAL A 152 27.00 15.81 -11.58
C VAL A 152 26.06 15.33 -10.48
N HIS A 153 25.76 16.17 -9.48
CA HIS A 153 24.82 15.81 -8.42
C HIS A 153 23.41 15.51 -8.92
N GLU A 154 22.94 16.26 -9.91
CA GLU A 154 21.66 15.98 -10.56
C GLU A 154 21.65 14.62 -11.26
N CYS A 155 22.75 14.26 -11.92
CA CYS A 155 22.93 12.94 -12.52
C CYS A 155 22.99 11.83 -11.45
N GLU A 156 23.75 12.02 -10.37
CA GLU A 156 23.86 11.07 -9.26
C GLU A 156 22.50 10.79 -8.62
N ASN A 157 21.70 11.83 -8.39
CA ASN A 157 20.35 11.67 -7.86
C ASN A 157 19.47 10.81 -8.78
N ILE A 158 19.53 11.02 -10.10
CA ILE A 158 18.78 10.18 -11.05
C ILE A 158 19.26 8.72 -11.00
N VAL A 159 20.58 8.47 -10.85
CA VAL A 159 21.13 7.11 -10.71
C VAL A 159 20.66 6.44 -9.42
N VAL A 160 20.70 7.16 -8.30
CA VAL A 160 20.24 6.66 -7.00
C VAL A 160 18.75 6.33 -7.05
N ASP A 161 17.93 7.21 -7.64
CA ASP A 161 16.51 6.95 -7.86
C ASP A 161 16.31 5.64 -8.65
N VAL A 162 17.06 5.43 -9.75
CA VAL A 162 16.97 4.23 -10.63
C VAL A 162 17.33 2.94 -9.88
N LEU A 163 18.34 3.00 -9.00
CA LEU A 163 18.74 1.86 -8.18
C LEU A 163 17.72 1.56 -7.08
N ASN A 164 17.12 2.58 -6.48
CA ASN A 164 16.12 2.42 -5.42
C ASN A 164 14.81 1.78 -5.92
N GLU A 165 14.49 1.92 -7.20
CA GLU A 165 13.29 1.30 -7.83
C GLU A 165 13.57 -0.08 -8.45
N ASP A 166 14.70 -0.71 -8.11
CA ASP A 166 15.12 -2.05 -8.58
C ASP A 166 15.07 -2.21 -10.13
N MET A 167 15.25 -1.09 -10.85
CA MET A 167 15.27 -1.10 -12.30
C MET A 167 16.58 -1.69 -12.80
N LYS A 168 16.54 -2.91 -13.35
CA LYS A 168 17.66 -3.44 -14.13
C LYS A 168 17.90 -2.53 -15.34
N MET A 169 18.91 -1.67 -15.26
CA MET A 169 19.36 -0.85 -16.38
C MET A 169 19.77 -1.75 -17.55
N CYS A 170 18.98 -1.76 -18.62
CA CYS A 170 19.33 -2.37 -19.89
C CYS A 170 20.68 -1.81 -20.39
N GLU A 171 21.51 -2.64 -21.03
CA GLU A 171 22.84 -2.26 -21.55
C GLU A 171 22.81 -1.00 -22.43
N ILE A 172 21.70 -0.76 -23.14
CA ILE A 172 21.49 0.45 -23.96
C ILE A 172 21.48 1.71 -23.09
N LEU A 173 20.81 1.69 -21.93
CA LEU A 173 20.76 2.84 -21.02
C LEU A 173 22.06 2.98 -20.22
N GLN A 174 22.76 1.88 -19.93
CA GLN A 174 24.12 1.92 -19.37
C GLN A 174 25.12 2.56 -20.33
N SER A 175 24.94 2.34 -21.65
CA SER A 175 25.80 2.90 -22.68
C SER A 175 25.65 4.43 -22.85
N GLN A 176 24.51 4.98 -22.44
CA GLN A 176 24.15 6.40 -22.49
C GLN A 176 24.42 7.17 -21.19
N ARG A 177 25.23 6.63 -20.26
CA ARG A 177 25.60 7.33 -19.02
C ARG A 177 26.02 8.78 -19.31
N PRO A 178 25.40 9.78 -18.67
CA PRO A 178 25.81 11.17 -18.82
C PRO A 178 27.29 11.40 -18.49
N ALA A 179 27.88 10.57 -17.62
CA ALA A 179 29.31 10.56 -17.31
C ALA A 179 30.22 10.38 -18.56
N ARG A 180 29.79 9.65 -19.60
CA ARG A 180 30.55 9.55 -20.86
C ARG A 180 30.53 10.86 -21.67
N LYS A 181 29.44 11.64 -21.59
CA LYS A 181 29.34 12.97 -22.22
C LYS A 181 30.13 14.04 -21.45
N ILE A 182 30.24 13.91 -20.12
CA ILE A 182 31.07 14.79 -19.29
C ILE A 182 32.56 14.58 -19.61
N SER A 183 33.00 13.33 -19.78
CA SER A 183 34.39 13.01 -20.17
C SER A 183 34.76 13.55 -21.55
N SER A 184 33.83 13.52 -22.53
CA SER A 184 34.09 14.05 -23.89
C SER A 184 34.07 15.57 -23.99
N PHE A 185 33.70 16.27 -22.91
CA PHE A 185 33.70 17.74 -22.82
C PHE A 185 34.86 18.27 -21.95
N MET A 186 35.57 17.37 -21.25
CA MET A 186 36.77 17.69 -20.46
C MET A 186 38.08 17.36 -21.18
N GLU A 187 38.02 16.71 -22.35
CA GLU A 187 39.11 16.63 -23.34
C GLU A 187 39.01 17.79 -24.35
#